data_AF-A0A419DKH8-F1
#
_entry.id   AF-A0A419DKH8-F1
#
_cell.length_a   1.000
_cell.length_b   1.000
_cell.length_c   1.000
_cell.angle_alpha   90.00
_cell.angle_beta   90.00
_cell.angle_gamma   90.00
#
_symmetry.space_group_name_H-M   'P 1'
#
loop_
_entity.id
_entity.type
_entity.pdbx_description
1 polymer ?
#
loop_
_entity_poly.entity_id
_entity_poly.type
_entity_poly.pdbx_seq_one_letter_code
_entity_poly.pdbx_strand_id
1 'polypeptide(L)'
;MRTARDERLHELTLAYMEKDILGTKWLWTFLLLMSIGILMTVFDSVLLTLLFPAAFLGSNLRYQVKKRKILESYIGKELATRYWRFWLVQNVVLSVTFTILLIQTMNMSFWQMWSLILIILVPIYFVSEWWLKTQIRRDDPDFVSDQEVYKNV
;
A
#
# COMPACT_ATOMS: atom_id res chain seq x y z
N MET A 1 -18.23 23.01 -14.80
CA MET A 1 -17.20 23.43 -13.82
C MET A 1 -16.52 22.17 -13.31
N ARG A 2 -15.19 22.07 -13.40
CA ARG A 2 -14.46 21.02 -12.67
C ARG A 2 -14.49 21.37 -11.19
N THR A 3 -14.80 20.39 -10.34
CA THR A 3 -14.76 20.61 -8.88
C THR A 3 -13.32 20.49 -8.38
N ALA A 4 -13.00 21.09 -7.22
CA ALA A 4 -11.66 20.97 -6.61
C ALA A 4 -11.27 19.50 -6.37
N ARG A 5 -12.27 18.65 -6.11
CA ARG A 5 -12.12 17.19 -6.04
C ARG A 5 -11.67 16.58 -7.38
N ASP A 6 -12.24 16.99 -8.50
CA ASP A 6 -11.90 16.44 -9.83
C ASP A 6 -10.47 16.81 -10.26
N GLU A 7 -10.05 18.05 -9.98
CA GLU A 7 -8.68 18.51 -10.24
C GLU A 7 -7.66 17.72 -9.40
N ARG A 8 -7.95 17.56 -8.11
CA ARG A 8 -7.12 16.75 -7.21
C ARG A 8 -7.07 15.29 -7.67
N LEU A 9 -8.20 14.71 -8.10
CA LEU A 9 -8.25 13.34 -8.63
C LEU A 9 -7.34 13.22 -9.87
N HIS A 10 -7.41 14.20 -10.76
CA HIS A 10 -6.63 14.23 -11.99
C HIS A 10 -5.13 14.33 -11.70
N GLU A 11 -4.69 15.23 -10.82
CA GLU A 11 -3.28 15.36 -10.46
C GLU A 11 -2.73 14.11 -9.76
N LEU A 12 -3.51 13.52 -8.85
CA LEU A 12 -3.14 12.27 -8.21
C LEU A 12 -3.07 11.11 -9.21
N THR A 13 -3.98 11.07 -10.17
CA THR A 13 -3.99 10.08 -11.26
C THR A 13 -2.78 10.26 -12.17
N LEU A 14 -2.41 11.48 -12.54
CA LEU A 14 -1.20 11.75 -13.30
C LEU A 14 0.07 11.35 -12.54
N ALA A 15 0.17 11.69 -11.25
CA ALA A 15 1.29 11.29 -10.42
C ALA A 15 1.36 9.77 -10.21
N TYR A 16 0.20 9.11 -10.18
CA TYR A 16 0.10 7.66 -10.13
C TYR A 16 0.49 7.03 -11.46
N MET A 17 0.02 7.55 -12.59
CA MET A 17 0.44 7.12 -13.93
C MET A 17 1.93 7.37 -14.16
N GLU A 18 2.53 8.47 -13.71
CA GLU A 18 3.97 8.69 -13.85
C GLU A 18 4.80 7.64 -13.09
N LYS A 19 4.25 7.13 -11.98
CA LYS A 19 4.78 5.97 -11.27
C LYS A 19 4.54 4.67 -12.06
N ASP A 20 3.39 4.52 -12.72
CA ASP A 20 2.98 3.36 -13.52
C ASP A 20 3.41 3.40 -15.01
N ILE A 21 4.03 4.47 -15.53
CA ILE A 21 4.62 4.56 -16.89
C ILE A 21 5.79 3.57 -17.00
N LEU A 22 6.42 3.26 -15.86
CA LEU A 22 7.01 1.95 -15.65
C LEU A 22 5.88 0.95 -15.46
N GLY A 23 5.20 0.50 -16.54
CA GLY A 23 4.06 -0.44 -16.60
C GLY A 23 4.36 -1.82 -16.01
N THR A 24 4.93 -1.81 -14.83
CA THR A 24 5.83 -2.77 -14.27
C THR A 24 5.54 -2.90 -12.79
N LYS A 25 4.64 -2.13 -12.17
CA LYS A 25 4.36 -2.29 -10.73
C LYS A 25 3.70 -3.64 -10.43
N TRP A 26 2.70 -4.04 -11.22
CA TRP A 26 2.14 -5.40 -11.15
C TRP A 26 3.14 -6.45 -11.61
N LEU A 27 3.90 -6.18 -12.66
CA LEU A 27 4.91 -7.11 -13.18
C LEU A 27 6.07 -7.32 -12.21
N TRP A 28 6.57 -6.27 -11.55
CA TRP A 28 7.58 -6.29 -10.48
C TRP A 28 7.03 -6.91 -9.22
N THR A 29 5.77 -6.63 -8.84
CA THR A 29 5.15 -7.27 -7.67
C THR A 29 4.99 -8.77 -7.92
N PHE A 30 4.56 -9.16 -9.12
CA PHE A 30 4.45 -10.55 -9.55
C PHE A 30 5.81 -11.22 -9.68
N LEU A 31 6.80 -10.57 -10.31
CA LEU A 31 8.18 -11.06 -10.42
C LEU A 31 8.83 -11.18 -9.04
N LEU A 32 8.61 -10.23 -8.13
CA LEU A 32 9.07 -10.31 -6.74
C LEU A 32 8.41 -11.50 -6.03
N LEU A 33 7.10 -11.68 -6.19
CA LEU A 33 6.38 -12.80 -5.59
C LEU A 33 6.91 -14.15 -6.09
N MET A 34 7.10 -14.27 -7.41
CA MET A 34 7.66 -15.46 -8.05
C MET A 34 9.11 -15.69 -7.64
N SER A 35 9.93 -14.64 -7.63
CA SER A 35 11.34 -14.70 -7.22
C SER A 35 11.45 -15.15 -5.77
N ILE A 36 10.60 -14.62 -4.89
CA ILE A 36 10.56 -14.99 -3.47
C ILE A 36 10.11 -16.44 -3.31
N GLY A 37 9.11 -16.90 -4.05
CA GLY A 37 8.72 -18.32 -4.06
C GLY A 37 9.87 -19.23 -4.47
N ILE A 38 10.62 -18.84 -5.52
CA ILE A 38 11.82 -19.57 -5.95
C ILE A 38 12.91 -19.52 -4.87
N LEU A 39 13.22 -18.35 -4.31
CA LEU A 39 14.19 -18.15 -3.24
C LEU A 39 13.85 -18.99 -1.99
N MET A 40 12.57 -19.07 -1.61
CA MET A 40 12.13 -19.95 -0.51
C MET A 40 12.43 -21.42 -0.82
N THR A 41 12.17 -21.88 -2.04
CA THR A 41 12.44 -23.28 -2.43
C THR A 41 13.94 -23.58 -2.52
N VAL A 42 14.76 -22.62 -2.95
CA VAL A 42 16.21 -22.80 -3.14
C VAL A 42 16.99 -22.73 -1.83
N PHE A 43 16.61 -21.84 -0.91
CA PHE A 43 17.31 -21.62 0.35
C PHE A 43 16.61 -22.26 1.56
N ASP A 44 15.52 -22.99 1.34
CA ASP A 44 14.66 -23.59 2.37
C ASP A 44 14.32 -22.60 3.50
N SER A 45 14.06 -21.34 3.12
CA SER A 45 13.90 -20.26 4.09
C SER A 45 12.65 -19.45 3.82
N VAL A 46 11.66 -19.69 4.69
CA VAL A 46 10.39 -18.95 4.67
C VAL A 46 10.61 -17.45 4.95
N LEU A 47 11.65 -17.11 5.72
CA LEU A 47 11.98 -15.73 6.10
C LEU A 47 12.34 -14.84 4.90
N LEU A 48 12.71 -15.40 3.74
CA LEU A 48 12.97 -14.63 2.53
C LEU A 48 11.72 -13.89 2.01
N THR A 49 10.52 -14.30 2.43
CA THR A 49 9.29 -13.54 2.16
C THR A 49 9.21 -12.18 2.84
N LEU A 50 10.01 -11.94 3.88
CA LEU A 50 10.08 -10.62 4.52
C LEU A 50 10.66 -9.55 3.57
N LEU A 51 11.35 -9.96 2.50
CA LEU A 51 11.77 -9.05 1.43
C LEU A 51 10.58 -8.45 0.67
N PHE A 52 9.43 -9.13 0.65
CA PHE A 52 8.22 -8.64 -0.04
C PHE A 52 7.69 -7.32 0.52
N PRO A 53 7.32 -7.21 1.82
CA PRO A 53 6.86 -5.94 2.38
C PRO A 53 7.93 -4.84 2.31
N ALA A 54 9.21 -5.18 2.44
CA ALA A 54 10.31 -4.22 2.31
C ALA A 54 10.42 -3.65 0.88
N ALA A 55 10.39 -4.50 -0.15
CA ALA A 55 10.41 -4.08 -1.54
C ALA A 55 9.15 -3.30 -1.93
N PHE A 56 7.98 -3.70 -1.42
CA PHE A 56 6.73 -3.00 -1.62
C PHE A 56 6.73 -1.59 -1.00
N LEU A 57 7.26 -1.44 0.20
CA LEU A 57 7.47 -0.14 0.83
C LEU A 57 8.39 0.75 -0.01
N GLY A 58 9.57 0.24 -0.36
CA GLY A 58 10.57 0.95 -1.16
C GLY A 58 10.02 1.47 -2.49
N SER A 59 9.33 0.60 -3.24
CA SER A 59 8.74 0.96 -4.53
C SER A 59 7.62 2.00 -4.44
N ASN A 60 6.84 2.00 -3.34
CA ASN A 60 5.75 2.95 -3.15
C ASN A 60 6.19 4.30 -2.59
N LEU A 61 7.35 4.40 -1.93
CA LEU A 61 7.82 5.63 -1.29
C LEU A 61 7.85 6.84 -2.24
N ARG A 62 8.35 6.67 -3.47
CA ARG A 62 8.43 7.78 -4.45
C ARG A 62 7.06 8.39 -4.76
N TYR A 63 6.05 7.54 -4.96
CA TYR A 63 4.68 8.00 -5.17
C TYR A 63 4.12 8.66 -3.92
N GLN A 64 4.34 8.10 -2.73
CA GLN A 64 3.81 8.67 -1.48
C GLN A 64 4.41 10.04 -1.16
N VAL A 65 5.67 10.28 -1.50
CA VAL A 65 6.29 11.60 -1.38
C VAL A 65 5.66 12.60 -2.35
N LYS A 66 5.42 12.21 -3.62
CA LYS A 66 4.73 13.08 -4.59
C LYS A 66 3.29 13.35 -4.18
N LYS A 67 2.55 12.31 -3.80
CA LYS A 67 1.18 12.39 -3.28
C LYS A 67 1.10 13.35 -2.10
N ARG A 68 2.06 13.27 -1.16
CA ARG A 68 2.13 14.23 -0.05
C ARG A 68 2.25 15.66 -0.57
N LYS A 69 3.19 15.96 -1.47
CA LYS A 69 3.38 17.32 -2.02
C LYS A 69 2.13 17.85 -2.72
N ILE A 70 1.45 17.00 -3.49
CA ILE A 70 0.18 17.34 -4.15
C ILE A 70 -0.88 17.64 -3.10
N LEU A 71 -1.04 16.78 -2.08
CA LEU A 71 -2.00 17.06 -1.02
C LEU A 71 -1.64 18.33 -0.23
N GLU A 72 -0.36 18.60 0.02
CA GLU A 72 0.08 19.82 0.72
C GLU A 72 -0.41 21.11 0.03
N SER A 73 -0.53 21.15 -1.30
CA SER A 73 -1.06 22.32 -2.03
C SER A 73 -2.57 22.50 -1.89
N TYR A 74 -3.32 21.44 -1.63
CA TYR A 74 -4.80 21.49 -1.56
C TYR A 74 -5.37 21.57 -0.15
N ILE A 75 -4.83 20.79 0.79
CA ILE A 75 -5.37 20.66 2.17
C ILE A 75 -4.41 21.22 3.23
N GLY A 76 -3.28 21.77 2.81
CA GLY A 76 -2.25 22.29 3.68
C GLY A 76 -1.31 21.23 4.27
N LYS A 77 -0.20 21.72 4.82
CA LYS A 77 0.93 20.90 5.27
C LYS A 77 0.57 19.92 6.40
N GLU A 78 -0.28 20.34 7.32
CA GLU A 78 -0.59 19.59 8.53
C GLU A 78 -1.40 18.32 8.20
N LEU A 79 -2.50 18.47 7.46
CA LEU A 79 -3.36 17.35 7.05
C LEU A 79 -2.62 16.39 6.09
N ALA A 80 -1.88 16.91 5.11
CA ALA A 80 -1.09 16.08 4.20
C ALA A 80 0.01 15.28 4.93
N THR A 81 0.64 15.88 5.95
CA THR A 81 1.62 15.18 6.80
C THR A 81 0.95 14.10 7.65
N ARG A 82 -0.26 14.37 8.18
CA ARG A 82 -1.04 13.38 8.93
C ARG A 82 -1.40 12.17 8.07
N TYR A 83 -1.78 12.39 6.81
CA TYR A 83 -2.07 11.30 5.86
C TYR A 83 -0.84 10.47 5.52
N TRP A 84 0.30 11.13 5.27
CA TRP A 84 1.55 10.43 5.00
C TRP A 84 2.01 9.60 6.20
N ARG A 85 1.89 10.13 7.42
CA ARG A 85 2.21 9.40 8.66
C ARG A 85 1.28 8.20 8.87
N PHE A 86 -0.01 8.36 8.63
CA PHE A 86 -0.95 7.25 8.76
C PHE A 86 -0.62 6.12 7.78
N TRP A 87 -0.35 6.45 6.51
CA TRP A 87 0.08 5.46 5.52
C TRP A 87 1.33 4.71 6.00
N LEU A 88 2.32 5.41 6.55
CA LEU A 88 3.54 4.78 7.08
C LEU A 88 3.22 3.85 8.26
N VAL A 89 2.46 4.33 9.25
CA VAL A 89 2.04 3.52 10.42
C VAL A 89 1.28 2.27 9.98
N GLN A 90 0.34 2.40 9.03
CA GLN A 90 -0.42 1.27 8.50
C GLN A 90 0.50 0.23 7.86
N ASN A 91 1.48 0.64 7.05
CA ASN A 91 2.43 -0.30 6.45
C ASN A 91 3.32 -0.97 7.49
N VAL A 92 3.74 -0.26 8.54
CA VAL A 92 4.50 -0.84 9.66
C VAL A 92 3.65 -1.89 10.38
N VAL A 93 2.40 -1.57 10.74
CA VAL A 93 1.47 -2.50 11.40
C VAL A 93 1.24 -3.74 10.55
N LEU A 94 0.98 -3.57 9.24
CA LEU A 94 0.79 -4.70 8.33
C LEU A 94 2.06 -5.54 8.18
N SER A 95 3.24 -4.91 8.11
CA SER A 95 4.52 -5.63 7.97
C SER A 95 4.89 -6.40 9.25
N VAL A 96 4.67 -5.81 10.42
CA VAL A 96 4.88 -6.48 11.71
C VAL A 96 3.91 -7.64 11.86
N THR A 97 2.63 -7.43 11.56
CA THR A 97 1.61 -8.48 11.61
C THR A 97 1.94 -9.61 10.66
N PHE A 98 2.33 -9.30 9.42
CA PHE A 98 2.80 -10.28 8.44
C PHE A 98 3.99 -11.08 8.98
N THR A 99 4.99 -10.40 9.57
CA THR A 99 6.18 -11.06 10.13
C THR A 99 5.82 -12.02 11.26
N ILE A 100 4.96 -11.59 12.19
CA ILE A 100 4.51 -12.44 13.30
C ILE A 100 3.76 -13.66 12.77
N LEU A 101 2.83 -13.47 11.84
CA LEU A 101 2.05 -14.57 11.25
C LEU A 101 2.95 -15.53 10.50
N LEU A 102 3.91 -15.02 9.73
CA LEU A 102 4.89 -15.83 9.00
C LEU A 102 5.69 -16.72 9.96
N ILE A 103 6.19 -16.17 11.07
CA ILE A 103 6.93 -16.93 12.08
C ILE A 103 6.02 -17.99 12.72
N GLN A 104 4.80 -17.63 13.08
CA GLN A 104 3.84 -18.54 13.73
C GLN A 104 3.39 -19.69 12.81
N THR A 105 3.39 -19.48 11.50
CA THR A 105 2.89 -20.43 10.50
C THR A 105 3.99 -21.10 9.69
N MET A 106 5.28 -20.88 10.03
CA MET A 106 6.42 -21.38 9.24
C MET A 106 6.44 -22.90 9.08
N ASN A 107 5.86 -23.64 10.02
CA ASN A 107 5.82 -25.12 10.01
C ASN A 107 4.59 -25.67 9.26
N MET A 108 3.70 -24.81 8.78
CA MET A 108 2.52 -25.22 8.02
C MET A 108 2.87 -25.41 6.54
N SER A 109 2.02 -26.12 5.80
CA SER A 109 2.15 -26.14 4.35
C SER A 109 2.01 -24.73 3.78
N PHE A 110 2.71 -24.46 2.67
CA PHE A 110 2.71 -23.16 1.99
C PHE A 110 1.29 -22.58 1.82
N TRP A 111 0.36 -23.40 1.31
CA TRP A 111 -1.03 -22.98 1.08
C TRP A 111 -1.78 -22.64 2.37
N GLN A 112 -1.57 -23.39 3.44
CA GLN A 112 -2.19 -23.12 4.74
C GLN A 112 -1.65 -21.84 5.36
N MET A 113 -0.33 -21.65 5.34
CA MET A 113 0.34 -20.44 5.82
C MET A 113 -0.20 -19.20 5.08
N TRP A 114 -0.15 -19.19 3.74
CA TRP A 114 -0.60 -18.04 2.96
C TRP A 114 -2.09 -17.76 3.09
N SER A 115 -2.93 -18.80 3.16
CA SER A 115 -4.37 -18.63 3.38
C SER A 115 -4.65 -17.97 4.72
N LEU A 116 -3.98 -18.39 5.79
CA LEU A 116 -4.15 -17.83 7.14
C LEU A 116 -3.65 -16.38 7.21
N ILE A 117 -2.49 -16.11 6.60
CA ILE A 117 -1.94 -14.75 6.46
C ILE A 117 -2.94 -13.83 5.75
N LEU A 118 -3.52 -14.27 4.63
CA LEU A 118 -4.49 -13.47 3.87
C LEU A 118 -5.80 -13.25 4.64
N ILE A 119 -6.33 -14.28 5.29
CA ILE A 119 -7.56 -14.20 6.10
C ILE A 119 -7.42 -13.18 7.23
N ILE A 120 -6.22 -12.96 7.77
CA ILE A 120 -5.99 -11.99 8.85
C ILE A 120 -5.63 -10.61 8.30
N LEU A 121 -4.70 -10.52 7.33
CA LEU A 121 -4.22 -9.23 6.84
C LEU A 121 -5.27 -8.48 6.01
N VAL A 122 -6.08 -9.19 5.23
CA VAL A 122 -7.09 -8.56 4.36
C VAL A 122 -8.13 -7.79 5.19
N PRO A 123 -8.76 -8.37 6.24
CA PRO A 123 -9.64 -7.61 7.12
C PRO A 123 -8.96 -6.42 7.81
N ILE A 124 -7.73 -6.58 8.31
CA ILE A 124 -6.98 -5.49 8.95
C ILE A 124 -6.79 -4.32 7.97
N TYR A 125 -6.43 -4.62 6.72
CA TYR A 125 -6.30 -3.63 5.66
C TYR A 125 -7.63 -2.90 5.39
N PHE A 126 -8.73 -3.64 5.23
CA PHE A 126 -10.04 -3.02 4.96
C PHE A 126 -10.56 -2.18 6.12
N VAL A 127 -10.43 -2.65 7.36
CA VAL A 127 -10.87 -1.91 8.55
C VAL A 127 -10.05 -0.64 8.73
N SER A 128 -8.73 -0.72 8.55
CA SER A 128 -7.86 0.46 8.64
C SER A 128 -8.14 1.48 7.53
N GLU A 129 -8.38 1.03 6.30
CA GLU A 129 -8.76 1.92 5.19
C GLU A 129 -10.13 2.57 5.42
N TRP A 130 -11.12 1.82 5.92
CA TRP A 130 -12.44 2.35 6.24
C TRP A 130 -12.40 3.38 7.37
N TRP A 131 -11.65 3.09 8.45
CA TRP A 131 -11.46 4.01 9.56
C TRP A 131 -10.79 5.30 9.11
N LEU A 132 -9.75 5.19 8.26
CA LEU A 132 -9.08 6.33 7.64
C LEU A 132 -10.09 7.16 6.82
N LYS A 133 -10.79 6.56 5.86
CA LYS A 133 -11.77 7.26 5.01
C LYS A 133 -12.80 8.01 5.85
N THR A 134 -13.23 7.43 6.97
CA THR A 134 -14.23 8.02 7.86
C THR A 134 -13.67 9.22 8.63
N GLN A 135 -12.44 9.13 9.16
CA GLN A 135 -11.78 10.24 9.83
C GLN A 135 -11.46 11.37 8.84
N ILE A 136 -10.93 11.00 7.68
CA ILE A 136 -10.52 11.95 6.65
C ILE A 136 -11.71 12.70 6.05
N ARG A 137 -12.81 12.02 5.70
CA ARG A 137 -13.99 12.71 5.15
C ARG A 137 -14.61 13.73 6.10
N ARG A 138 -14.36 13.62 7.41
CA ARG A 138 -14.77 14.64 8.39
C ARG A 138 -13.92 15.90 8.27
N ASP A 139 -12.63 15.75 8.01
CA ASP A 139 -11.65 16.84 7.96
C ASP A 139 -11.50 17.43 6.52
N ASP A 140 -11.80 16.64 5.48
CA ASP A 140 -11.65 17.00 4.06
C ASP A 140 -12.80 16.39 3.21
N PRO A 141 -13.84 17.17 2.86
CA PRO A 141 -15.00 16.68 2.10
C PRO A 141 -14.64 16.34 0.64
N ASP A 142 -13.57 16.91 0.09
CA ASP A 142 -13.06 16.67 -1.27
C ASP A 142 -11.98 15.58 -1.31
N PHE A 143 -11.94 14.72 -0.29
CA PHE A 143 -10.97 13.64 -0.21
C PHE A 143 -11.06 12.69 -1.40
N VAL A 144 -9.91 12.39 -1.99
CA VAL A 144 -9.75 11.39 -3.05
C VAL A 144 -8.95 10.22 -2.49
N SER A 145 -9.56 9.04 -2.46
CA SER A 145 -8.89 7.82 -1.98
C SER A 145 -7.97 7.22 -3.03
N ASP A 146 -6.93 6.48 -2.60
CA ASP A 146 -6.07 5.78 -3.56
C ASP A 146 -6.88 4.80 -4.43
N GLN A 147 -7.91 4.15 -3.89
CA GLN A 147 -8.83 3.30 -4.68
C GLN A 147 -9.54 4.07 -5.80
N GLU A 148 -9.89 5.33 -5.60
CA GLU A 148 -10.48 6.18 -6.64
C GLU A 148 -9.46 6.57 -7.70
N VAL A 149 -8.21 6.83 -7.30
CA VAL A 149 -7.10 7.04 -8.23
C VAL A 149 -6.89 5.78 -9.08
N TYR A 150 -6.81 4.60 -8.47
CA TYR A 150 -6.64 3.31 -9.18
C TYR A 150 -7.75 3.00 -10.17
N LYS A 151 -8.98 3.45 -9.95
CA LYS A 151 -10.11 3.22 -10.89
C LYS A 151 -10.06 4.11 -12.14
N ASN A 152 -9.26 5.18 -12.11
CA ASN A 152 -9.15 6.16 -13.20
C ASN A 152 -7.85 6.02 -14.00
N VAL A 153 -7.10 4.94 -13.78
CA VAL A 153 -5.87 4.54 -14.47
C VAL A 153 -6.18 3.32 -15.32
#